data_AF-A0A847RZ26-F1
#
_entry.id   AF-A0A847RZ26-F1
#
_cell.length_a   1.000
_cell.length_b   1.000
_cell.length_c   1.000
_cell.angle_alpha   90.00
_cell.angle_beta   90.00
_cell.angle_gamma   90.00
#
_symmetry.space_group_name_H-M   'P 1'
#
loop_
_entity.id
_entity.type
_entity.pdbx_description
1 polymer ?
#
loop_
_entity_poly.entity_id
_entity_poly.type
_entity_poly.pdbx_seq_one_letter_code
_entity_poly.pdbx_strand_id
1 'polypeptide(L)'
;MNFGKVIKTLREQKQQNQRDFADYIGISQTSLSLIESGKTTPTDATLDRIAARFNTRKALLVMAAIETDKDLPPKTRKRFNDLFPSFEEDIWSLILTK
;
A
#
# COMPACT_ATOMS: atom_id res chain seq x y z
N MET A 1 -4.28 -9.10 2.89
CA MET A 1 -3.84 -7.75 2.52
C MET A 1 -2.35 -7.60 2.79
N ASN A 2 -1.60 -7.06 1.83
CA ASN A 2 -0.15 -6.90 1.86
C ASN A 2 0.26 -5.41 1.90
N PHE A 3 0.05 -4.77 3.05
CA PHE A 3 0.46 -3.38 3.27
C PHE A 3 1.98 -3.19 3.17
N GLY A 4 2.76 -4.20 3.56
CA GLY A 4 4.22 -4.16 3.48
C GLY A 4 4.71 -3.93 2.04
N LYS A 5 4.15 -4.67 1.06
CA LYS A 5 4.43 -4.46 -0.37
C LYS A 5 4.11 -3.03 -0.80
N VAL A 6 2.92 -2.53 -0.49
CA VAL A 6 2.48 -1.17 -0.90
C VAL A 6 3.41 -0.09 -0.36
N ILE A 7 3.71 -0.14 0.95
CA ILE A 7 4.52 0.88 1.61
C ILE A 7 5.97 0.82 1.13
N LYS A 8 6.52 -0.37 0.94
CA LYS A 8 7.84 -0.58 0.34
C LYS A 8 7.92 -0.01 -1.07
N THR A 9 6.92 -0.27 -1.92
CA THR A 9 6.85 0.28 -3.28
C THR A 9 6.84 1.80 -3.26
N LEU A 10 6.03 2.43 -2.40
CA LEU A 10 6.00 3.88 -2.25
C LEU A 10 7.34 4.47 -1.82
N ARG A 11 8.04 3.79 -0.90
CA ARG A 11 9.39 4.19 -0.48
C ARG A 11 10.40 4.09 -1.63
N GLU A 12 10.38 3.00 -2.37
CA GLU A 12 11.31 2.75 -3.49
C GLU A 12 11.06 3.73 -4.64
N GLN A 13 9.81 4.11 -4.90
CA GLN A 13 9.46 5.20 -5.84
C GLN A 13 10.08 6.55 -5.45
N LYS A 14 10.26 6.79 -4.14
CA LYS A 14 10.97 7.98 -3.63
C LYS A 14 12.49 7.80 -3.55
N GLN A 15 13.01 6.62 -3.91
CA GLN A 15 14.44 6.27 -3.82
C GLN A 15 15.01 6.46 -2.41
N GLN A 16 14.18 6.26 -1.39
CA GLN A 16 14.55 6.45 0.01
C GLN A 16 14.93 5.14 0.69
N ASN A 17 15.91 5.20 1.59
CA ASN A 17 16.14 4.11 2.55
C ASN A 17 15.03 4.10 3.62
N GLN A 18 14.97 3.05 4.43
CA GLN A 18 13.91 2.92 5.44
C GLN A 18 13.95 4.02 6.52
N ARG A 19 15.14 4.54 6.87
CA ARG A 19 15.24 5.61 7.87
C ARG A 19 14.62 6.89 7.33
N ASP A 20 15.06 7.33 6.16
CA ASP A 20 14.60 8.57 5.54
C ASP A 20 13.10 8.56 5.26
N PHE A 21 12.58 7.41 4.84
CA PHE A 21 11.15 7.26 4.60
C PHE A 21 10.33 7.21 5.89
N ALA A 22 10.83 6.54 6.93
CA ALA A 22 10.17 6.50 8.24
C ALA A 22 10.05 7.90 8.83
N ASP A 23 11.13 8.70 8.75
CA ASP A 23 11.13 10.11 9.16
C ASP A 23 10.15 10.93 8.31
N TYR A 24 10.12 10.69 7.00
CA TYR A 24 9.20 11.36 6.07
C TYR A 24 7.72 11.11 6.41
N ILE A 25 7.35 9.89 6.81
CA ILE A 25 5.96 9.55 7.20
C ILE A 25 5.71 9.65 8.72
N GLY A 26 6.72 10.03 9.50
CA GLY A 26 6.63 10.30 10.94
C GLY A 26 6.54 9.07 11.83
N ILE A 27 7.13 7.93 11.47
CA ILE A 27 7.21 6.72 12.31
C ILE A 27 8.66 6.33 12.58
N SER A 28 8.90 5.36 13.47
CA SER A 28 10.26 4.83 13.66
C SER A 28 10.68 3.92 12.51
N GLN A 29 11.98 3.90 12.18
CA GLN A 29 12.53 2.98 11.19
C GLN A 29 12.25 1.51 11.53
N THR A 30 12.28 1.15 12.82
CA THR A 30 11.94 -0.20 13.28
C THR A 30 10.47 -0.53 12.98
N SER A 31 9.54 0.39 13.23
CA SER A 31 8.12 0.21 12.89
C SER A 31 7.94 0.02 11.39
N LEU A 32 8.59 0.86 10.56
CA LEU A 32 8.55 0.70 9.11
C LEU A 32 9.08 -0.67 8.67
N SER A 33 10.20 -1.13 9.22
CA SER A 33 10.79 -2.43 8.89
C SER A 33 9.87 -3.61 9.23
N LEU A 34 9.20 -3.56 10.39
CA LEU A 34 8.20 -4.57 10.77
C LEU A 34 6.99 -4.55 9.82
N ILE A 35 6.56 -3.37 9.36
CA ILE A 35 5.46 -3.22 8.40
C ILE A 35 5.85 -3.78 7.03
N GLU A 36 7.01 -3.37 6.49
CA GLU A 36 7.50 -3.82 5.17
C GLU A 36 7.79 -5.32 5.12
N SER A 37 8.18 -5.92 6.25
CA SER A 37 8.36 -7.37 6.37
C SER A 37 7.06 -8.14 6.65
N GLY A 38 5.92 -7.45 6.77
CA GLY A 38 4.62 -8.07 7.05
C GLY A 38 4.47 -8.61 8.47
N LYS A 39 5.42 -8.32 9.37
CA LYS A 39 5.37 -8.73 10.79
C LYS A 39 4.34 -7.94 11.60
N THR A 40 3.98 -6.75 11.13
CA THR A 40 2.90 -5.93 11.71
C THR A 40 2.17 -5.18 10.61
N THR A 41 0.96 -4.72 10.93
CA THR A 41 0.15 -3.89 10.03
C THR A 41 0.35 -2.40 10.38
N PRO A 42 0.26 -1.49 9.40
CA PRO A 42 0.27 -0.07 9.70
C PRO A 42 -0.99 0.30 10.50
N THR A 43 -0.86 1.26 11.41
CA THR A 43 -2.02 1.85 12.09
C THR A 43 -2.79 2.75 11.12
N ASP A 44 -4.04 3.05 11.48
CA ASP A 44 -4.86 3.98 10.70
C ASP A 44 -4.18 5.36 10.56
N ALA A 45 -3.58 5.86 11.65
CA ALA A 45 -2.81 7.10 11.64
C ALA A 45 -1.57 7.04 10.72
N THR A 46 -0.89 5.89 10.62
CA THR A 46 0.21 5.70 9.67
C THR A 46 -0.29 5.77 8.23
N LEU A 47 -1.43 5.13 7.93
CA LEU A 47 -2.04 5.19 6.60
C LEU A 47 -2.47 6.62 6.23
N ASP A 48 -3.04 7.37 7.17
CA ASP A 48 -3.42 8.77 6.95
C ASP A 48 -2.21 9.65 6.66
N ARG A 49 -1.10 9.46 7.40
CA ARG A 49 0.16 10.18 7.14
C ARG A 49 0.73 9.86 5.77
N ILE A 50 0.75 8.59 5.37
CA ILE A 50 1.20 8.18 4.03
C ILE A 50 0.30 8.81 2.97
N ALA A 51 -1.02 8.71 3.13
CA ALA A 51 -1.99 9.29 2.20
C ALA A 51 -1.76 10.80 2.01
N ALA A 52 -1.56 11.55 3.11
CA ALA A 52 -1.26 12.98 3.05
C ALA A 52 0.07 13.27 2.33
N ARG A 53 1.15 12.56 2.66
CA ARG A 53 2.47 12.75 2.03
C ARG A 53 2.48 12.45 0.54
N PHE A 54 1.70 11.45 0.14
CA PHE A 54 1.52 11.08 -1.26
C PHE A 54 0.34 11.79 -1.93
N ASN A 55 -0.31 12.78 -1.29
CA ASN A 55 -1.56 13.45 -1.75
C ASN A 55 -2.52 12.48 -2.45
N THR A 56 -2.80 11.38 -1.77
CA THR A 56 -3.70 10.33 -2.23
C THR A 56 -4.74 10.04 -1.15
N ARG A 57 -5.63 9.08 -1.40
CA ARG A 57 -6.67 8.66 -0.46
C ARG A 57 -6.22 7.40 0.27
N LYS A 58 -6.44 7.33 1.59
CA LYS A 58 -6.21 6.11 2.39
C LYS A 58 -6.88 4.88 1.76
N ALA A 59 -8.08 5.02 1.23
CA ALA A 59 -8.79 3.94 0.55
C ALA A 59 -8.01 3.33 -0.62
N LEU A 60 -7.24 4.13 -1.37
CA LEU A 60 -6.40 3.63 -2.46
C LEU A 60 -5.22 2.81 -1.93
N LEU A 61 -4.61 3.21 -0.80
CA LEU A 61 -3.56 2.43 -0.15
C LEU A 61 -4.08 1.07 0.33
N VAL A 62 -5.31 1.03 0.86
CA VAL A 62 -5.97 -0.21 1.27
C VAL A 62 -6.29 -1.08 0.05
N MET A 63 -6.83 -0.50 -1.03
CA MET A 63 -7.10 -1.24 -2.26
C MET A 63 -5.83 -1.82 -2.89
N ALA A 64 -4.73 -1.06 -2.91
CA ALA A 64 -3.43 -1.53 -3.39
C ALA A 64 -2.86 -2.69 -2.55
N ALA A 65 -3.30 -2.82 -1.29
CA ALA A 65 -2.89 -3.91 -0.42
C ALA A 65 -3.73 -5.18 -0.62
N ILE A 66 -4.81 -5.16 -1.41
CA ILE A 66 -5.65 -6.35 -1.64
C ILE A 66 -4.88 -7.33 -2.53
N GLU A 67 -4.71 -8.56 -2.04
CA GLU A 67 -4.22 -9.69 -2.83
C GLU A 67 -5.42 -10.51 -3.28
N THR A 68 -5.86 -10.38 -4.54
CA THR A 68 -7.10 -10.97 -5.04
C THR A 68 -7.21 -12.48 -4.79
N ASP A 69 -6.10 -13.21 -4.94
CA ASP A 69 -6.05 -14.66 -4.69
C ASP A 69 -6.11 -15.07 -3.22
N LYS A 70 -5.94 -14.13 -2.28
CA LYS A 70 -5.97 -14.43 -0.84
C LYS A 70 -7.16 -13.77 -0.16
N ASP A 71 -7.45 -12.53 -0.52
CA ASP A 71 -8.41 -11.67 0.17
C ASP A 71 -9.82 -11.76 -0.42
N LEU A 72 -9.99 -12.22 -1.68
CA LEU A 72 -11.32 -12.43 -2.26
C LEU A 72 -11.78 -13.89 -2.08
N PRO A 73 -13.08 -14.12 -1.81
CA PRO A 73 -13.67 -15.46 -1.84
C PRO A 73 -13.44 -16.17 -3.18
N PRO A 74 -13.07 -17.46 -3.21
CA PRO A 74 -12.74 -18.17 -4.46
C PRO A 74 -13.82 -18.05 -5.54
N LYS A 75 -15.09 -18.11 -5.15
CA LYS A 75 -16.26 -17.99 -6.05
C LYS A 75 -16.39 -16.65 -6.77
N THR A 76 -15.79 -15.57 -6.25
CA THR A 76 -15.91 -14.21 -6.81
C THR A 76 -14.67 -13.75 -7.55
N ARG A 77 -13.53 -14.43 -7.41
CA ARG A 77 -12.24 -14.04 -8.03
C ARG A 77 -12.33 -13.92 -9.54
N LYS A 78 -12.86 -14.95 -10.20
CA LYS A 78 -13.01 -14.96 -11.66
C LYS A 78 -13.81 -13.74 -12.13
N ARG A 79 -15.00 -13.54 -11.56
CA ARG A 79 -15.86 -12.40 -11.90
C ARG A 79 -15.20 -11.05 -11.62
N PHE A 80 -14.44 -10.94 -10.53
CA PHE A 80 -13.71 -9.71 -10.22
C PHE A 80 -12.63 -9.42 -11.27
N ASN A 81 -11.80 -10.41 -11.60
CA ASN A 81 -10.74 -10.26 -12.59
C ASN A 81 -11.31 -10.00 -13.99
N ASP A 82 -12.45 -10.59 -14.34
CA ASP A 82 -13.15 -10.33 -15.62
C ASP A 82 -13.67 -8.88 -15.69
N LEU A 83 -14.13 -8.31 -14.57
CA LEU A 83 -14.66 -6.93 -14.50
C LEU A 83 -13.56 -5.87 -14.35
N PHE A 84 -12.47 -6.21 -13.66
CA PHE A 84 -11.37 -5.31 -13.32
C PHE A 84 -10.03 -5.95 -13.72
N PRO A 85 -9.79 -6.19 -15.02
CA PRO A 85 -8.60 -6.91 -15.50
C PRO A 85 -7.29 -6.17 -15.21
N SER A 86 -7.34 -4.85 -15.04
CA SER A 86 -6.20 -3.98 -14.76
C SER A 86 -6.30 -3.30 -13.38
N PHE A 87 -6.96 -3.97 -12.43
CA PHE A 87 -7.24 -3.39 -11.10
C PHE A 87 -5.97 -2.87 -10.40
N GLU A 88 -4.88 -3.63 -10.40
CA GLU A 88 -3.65 -3.20 -9.74
C GLU A 88 -3.06 -1.97 -10.44
N GLU A 89 -2.94 -1.99 -11.77
CA GLU A 89 -2.41 -0.86 -12.55
C GLU A 89 -3.27 0.40 -12.37
N ASP A 90 -4.59 0.27 -12.41
CA ASP A 90 -5.53 1.36 -12.25
C ASP A 90 -5.37 2.01 -10.86
N ILE A 91 -5.29 1.21 -9.80
CA ILE A 91 -5.09 1.71 -8.44
C ILE A 91 -3.74 2.42 -8.31
N TRP A 92 -2.66 1.85 -8.84
CA TRP A 92 -1.34 2.48 -8.80
C TRP A 92 -1.31 3.77 -9.61
N SER A 93 -2.00 3.84 -10.75
CA SER A 93 -2.15 5.07 -11.52
C SER A 93 -2.82 6.15 -10.67
N LEU A 94 -3.89 5.84 -9.92
CA LEU A 94 -4.57 6.80 -9.07
C LEU A 94 -3.75 7.25 -7.85
N ILE A 95 -2.78 6.44 -7.41
CA ILE A 95 -1.87 6.78 -6.31
C ILE A 95 -0.72 7.68 -6.81
N LEU A 96 -0.19 7.41 -7.99
CA LEU A 96 1.02 8.05 -8.52
C LEU A 96 0.74 9.20 -9.50
N THR A 97 -0.47 9.31 -10.05
CA THR A 97 -0.82 10.39 -10.98
C THR A 97 -0.83 11.73 -10.24
N LYS A 98 0.17 12.55 -10.54
CA LYS A 98 0.27 13.99 -10.23
C LYS A 98 1.11 14.71 -11.26
#